data_AF-A0A137P3R9-F1
#
_entry.id   AF-A0A137P3R9-F1
#
_cell.length_a   1.000
_cell.length_b   1.000
_cell.length_c   1.000
_cell.angle_alpha   90.00
_cell.angle_beta   90.00
_cell.angle_gamma   90.00
#
_symmetry.space_group_name_H-M   'P 1'
#
loop_
_entity.id
_entity.type
_entity.pdbx_description
1 polymer ?
#
loop_
_entity_poly.entity_id
_entity_poly.type
_entity_poly.pdbx_seq_one_letter_code
_entity_poly.pdbx_strand_id
1 'polypeptide(L)'
;RVNSRTEIELNFHSIPDYPGQTPYPWHVHEKPVNSAGDCMSTGLHLDPTNMNPGGNSTTYKCNPKKPRETCELGDLSGKFGELKPKKTTYKFSDPDLPLTGKNGIIGRSIVIHLANSTRITCANITAI
;
A
#
# COMPACT_ATOMS: atom_id res chain seq x y z
N ARG A 1 -0.82 19.82 17.33
CA ARG A 1 -0.60 18.64 16.46
C ARG A 1 0.79 18.12 16.78
N VAL A 2 0.89 16.96 17.42
CA VAL A 2 2.19 16.28 17.55
C VAL A 2 2.59 15.83 16.14
N ASN A 3 3.87 15.95 15.80
CA ASN A 3 4.47 15.44 14.57
C ASN A 3 4.45 13.90 14.53
N SER A 4 3.28 13.28 14.65
CA SER A 4 3.13 11.83 14.60
C SER A 4 3.29 11.37 13.15
N ARG A 5 4.34 10.60 12.90
CA ARG A 5 4.53 9.85 11.66
C ARG A 5 4.03 8.43 11.88
N THR A 6 3.57 7.80 10.81
CA THR A 6 3.24 6.37 10.83
C THR A 6 4.51 5.61 10.46
N GLU A 7 5.03 4.86 11.43
CA GLU A 7 6.12 3.93 11.20
C GLU A 7 5.55 2.63 10.62
N ILE A 8 6.12 2.18 9.52
CA ILE A 8 5.70 0.98 8.78
C ILE A 8 6.86 0.00 8.82
N GLU A 9 6.64 -1.14 9.46
CA GLU A 9 7.57 -2.25 9.48
C GLU A 9 6.95 -3.48 8.82
N LEU A 10 7.58 -3.97 7.75
CA LEU A 10 7.16 -5.19 7.07
C LEU A 10 8.19 -6.28 7.37
N ASN A 11 7.73 -7.40 7.89
CA ASN A 11 8.56 -8.57 8.20
C ASN A 11 8.02 -9.78 7.45
N PHE A 12 8.83 -10.34 6.56
CA PHE A 12 8.53 -11.48 5.74
C PHE A 12 9.43 -12.65 6.11
N HIS A 13 8.88 -13.86 6.16
CA HIS A 13 9.69 -15.07 6.23
C HIS A 13 10.50 -15.24 4.93
N SER A 14 9.82 -15.13 3.79
CA SER A 14 10.41 -15.01 2.46
C SER A 14 9.43 -14.27 1.54
N ILE A 15 9.97 -13.53 0.58
CA ILE A 15 9.20 -13.00 -0.55
C ILE A 15 9.59 -13.87 -1.76
N PRO A 16 8.65 -14.61 -2.36
CA PRO A 16 8.92 -15.47 -3.51
C PRO A 16 9.47 -14.64 -4.68
N ASP A 17 10.16 -15.28 -5.61
CA ASP A 17 10.60 -14.68 -6.86
C ASP A 17 9.73 -15.20 -8.00
N TYR A 18 8.91 -14.32 -8.57
CA TYR A 18 8.07 -14.62 -9.73
C TYR A 18 8.76 -14.06 -10.98
N PRO A 19 9.31 -14.91 -11.87
CA PRO A 19 10.09 -14.46 -13.02
C PRO A 19 9.34 -13.43 -13.87
N GLY A 20 9.97 -12.26 -14.07
CA GLY A 20 9.39 -11.16 -14.86
C GLY A 20 8.23 -10.41 -14.20
N GLN A 21 7.88 -10.71 -12.95
CA GLN A 21 6.75 -10.12 -12.24
C GLN A 21 7.17 -9.31 -11.00
N THR A 22 8.44 -8.94 -10.95
CA THR A 22 9.06 -8.17 -9.85
C THR A 22 9.63 -6.86 -10.41
N PRO A 23 9.79 -5.80 -9.58
CA PRO A 23 9.50 -5.75 -8.15
C PRO A 23 7.98 -5.75 -7.85
N TYR A 24 7.60 -5.89 -6.58
CA TYR A 24 6.21 -6.07 -6.17
C TYR A 24 5.59 -4.76 -5.68
N PRO A 25 4.57 -4.23 -6.38
CA PRO A 25 3.82 -3.09 -5.90
C PRO A 25 3.06 -3.43 -4.62
N TRP A 26 2.90 -2.47 -3.72
CA TRP A 26 2.20 -2.66 -2.45
C TRP A 26 1.49 -1.39 -2.01
N HIS A 27 0.24 -1.54 -1.60
CA HIS A 27 -0.65 -0.41 -1.34
C HIS A 27 -1.59 -0.70 -0.18
N VAL A 28 -2.01 0.37 0.50
CA VAL A 28 -3.20 0.31 1.36
C VAL A 28 -4.44 0.38 0.47
N HIS A 29 -5.34 -0.57 0.64
CA HIS A 29 -6.60 -0.63 -0.09
C HIS A 29 -7.76 -0.07 0.76
N GLU A 30 -8.85 0.32 0.11
CA GLU A 30 -9.95 1.02 0.79
C GLU A 30 -10.75 0.14 1.76
N LYS A 31 -10.81 -1.18 1.57
CA LYS A 31 -11.63 -2.11 2.38
C LYS A 31 -10.77 -3.18 3.06
N PRO A 32 -11.28 -3.79 4.15
CA PRO A 32 -10.66 -4.97 4.73
C PRO A 32 -10.73 -6.18 3.78
N VAL A 33 -9.83 -7.14 4.01
CA VAL A 33 -9.94 -8.51 3.53
C VAL A 33 -11.15 -9.16 4.21
N ASN A 34 -12.02 -9.78 3.43
CA ASN A 34 -13.22 -10.45 3.93
C ASN A 34 -12.87 -11.74 4.70
N SER A 35 -13.88 -12.37 5.29
CA SER A 35 -13.71 -13.61 6.05
C SER A 35 -13.24 -14.80 5.22
N ALA A 36 -13.33 -14.73 3.88
CA ALA A 36 -12.82 -15.77 2.98
C ALA A 36 -11.33 -15.59 2.63
N GLY A 37 -10.70 -14.50 3.05
CA GLY A 37 -9.30 -14.20 2.71
C GLY A 37 -9.11 -13.71 1.27
N ASP A 38 -10.19 -13.29 0.59
CA ASP A 38 -10.13 -12.88 -0.81
C ASP A 38 -9.58 -11.46 -0.95
N CYS A 39 -8.40 -11.33 -1.57
CA CYS A 39 -7.78 -10.03 -1.81
C CYS A 39 -8.58 -9.14 -2.74
N MET A 40 -9.50 -9.66 -3.55
CA MET A 40 -10.37 -8.81 -4.38
C MET A 40 -11.39 -8.03 -3.54
N SER A 41 -11.73 -8.51 -2.33
CA SER A 41 -12.69 -7.83 -1.46
C SER A 41 -12.19 -6.46 -0.97
N THR A 42 -10.89 -6.21 -1.04
CA THR A 42 -10.26 -4.99 -0.52
C THR A 42 -10.54 -3.75 -1.37
N GLY A 43 -11.14 -3.92 -2.56
CA GLY A 43 -11.51 -2.79 -3.42
C GLY A 43 -10.29 -2.14 -4.09
N LEU A 44 -10.39 -0.85 -4.38
CA LEU A 44 -9.32 -0.05 -4.99
C LEU A 44 -8.27 0.40 -3.96
N HIS A 45 -7.25 1.12 -4.41
CA HIS A 45 -6.30 1.78 -3.52
C HIS A 45 -7.02 2.83 -2.66
N LEU A 46 -6.47 3.10 -1.47
CA LEU A 46 -6.95 4.20 -0.64
C LEU A 46 -6.55 5.55 -1.26
N ASP A 47 -7.49 6.18 -1.97
CA ASP A 47 -7.26 7.48 -2.62
C ASP A 47 -8.39 8.49 -2.33
N PRO A 48 -8.46 9.05 -1.11
CA PRO A 48 -9.48 10.02 -0.75
C PRO A 48 -9.35 11.37 -1.48
N THR A 49 -8.23 11.59 -2.17
CA THR A 49 -7.89 12.80 -2.93
C THR A 49 -8.11 12.65 -4.43
N ASN A 50 -8.45 11.44 -4.90
CA ASN A 50 -8.70 11.13 -6.30
C ASN A 50 -7.50 11.49 -7.21
N MET A 51 -6.27 11.21 -6.74
CA MET A 51 -5.03 11.36 -7.50
C MET A 51 -4.93 10.37 -8.67
N ASN A 52 -5.47 9.16 -8.51
CA ASN A 52 -5.55 8.13 -9.53
C ASN A 52 -6.98 7.56 -9.59
N PRO A 53 -7.94 8.30 -10.16
CA PRO A 53 -9.34 7.91 -10.16
C PRO A 53 -9.53 6.50 -10.75
N GLY A 54 -10.12 5.58 -9.96
CA GLY A 54 -10.38 4.23 -10.42
C GLY A 54 -9.13 3.36 -10.67
N GLY A 55 -7.94 3.81 -10.31
CA GLY A 55 -6.68 3.10 -10.56
C GLY A 55 -6.27 3.05 -12.04
N ASN A 56 -6.86 3.88 -12.91
CA ASN A 56 -6.70 3.78 -14.36
C ASN A 56 -6.15 5.06 -15.04
N SER A 57 -5.72 6.04 -14.25
CA SER A 57 -5.22 7.30 -14.78
C SER A 57 -3.86 7.10 -15.45
N THR A 58 -3.81 7.35 -16.76
CA THR A 58 -2.55 7.29 -17.55
C THR A 58 -1.60 8.43 -17.23
N THR A 59 -2.09 9.48 -16.55
CA THR A 59 -1.29 10.64 -16.13
C THR A 59 -0.82 10.55 -14.69
N TYR A 60 -1.33 9.59 -13.91
CA TYR A 60 -0.93 9.40 -12.52
C TYR A 60 0.56 9.05 -12.43
N LYS A 61 1.29 9.85 -11.65
CA LYS A 61 2.71 9.65 -11.35
C LYS A 61 2.99 10.11 -9.93
N CYS A 62 3.09 9.16 -9.01
CA CYS A 62 3.56 9.44 -7.66
C CYS A 62 5.01 9.94 -7.70
N ASN A 63 5.25 11.10 -7.08
CA ASN A 63 6.58 11.63 -6.87
C ASN A 63 6.93 11.51 -5.37
N PRO A 64 7.90 10.64 -4.99
CA PRO A 64 8.27 10.46 -3.60
C PRO A 64 8.86 11.71 -2.94
N LYS A 65 9.28 12.73 -3.72
CA LYS A 65 9.72 14.03 -3.18
C LYS A 65 8.55 14.96 -2.83
N LYS A 66 7.35 14.67 -3.33
CA LYS A 66 6.12 15.46 -3.15
C LYS A 66 4.90 14.56 -2.92
N PRO A 67 4.94 13.65 -1.92
CA PRO A 67 3.96 12.59 -1.82
C PRO A 67 2.54 13.10 -1.57
N ARG A 68 2.38 14.14 -0.74
CA ARG A 68 1.07 14.81 -0.49
C ARG A 68 0.38 15.34 -1.73
N GLU A 69 1.17 15.74 -2.73
CA GLU A 69 0.69 16.47 -3.91
C GLU A 69 0.45 15.54 -5.11
N THR A 70 1.03 14.34 -5.10
CA THR A 70 1.18 13.53 -6.33
C THR A 70 0.85 12.05 -6.17
N CYS A 71 0.77 11.54 -4.95
CA CYS A 71 0.57 10.12 -4.69
C CYS A 71 -0.82 9.87 -4.11
N GLU A 72 -1.44 8.74 -4.47
CA GLU A 72 -2.57 8.22 -3.69
C GLU A 72 -2.13 8.06 -2.23
N LEU A 73 -3.04 8.29 -1.29
CA LEU A 73 -2.72 8.17 0.13
C LEU A 73 -2.17 6.77 0.46
N GLY A 74 -2.75 5.73 -0.15
CA GLY A 74 -2.37 4.34 0.00
C GLY A 74 -1.22 3.87 -0.89
N ASP A 75 -0.67 4.69 -1.80
CA ASP A 75 0.41 4.28 -2.71
C ASP A 75 1.78 4.30 -2.01
N LEU A 76 2.04 3.25 -1.23
CA LEU A 76 3.28 3.09 -0.47
C LEU A 76 4.46 2.72 -1.38
N SER A 77 4.20 1.97 -2.45
CA SER A 77 5.16 1.70 -3.52
C SER A 77 5.72 2.95 -4.16
N GLY A 78 4.87 3.88 -4.59
CA GLY A 78 5.31 5.12 -5.21
C GLY A 78 6.09 6.01 -4.24
N LYS A 79 5.71 6.00 -2.95
CA LYS A 79 6.38 6.79 -1.90
C LYS A 79 7.74 6.23 -1.47
N PHE A 80 7.86 4.91 -1.36
CA PHE A 80 8.99 4.26 -0.68
C PHE A 80 9.74 3.23 -1.53
N GLY A 81 9.25 2.97 -2.75
CA GLY A 81 9.73 1.92 -3.62
C GLY A 81 8.99 0.59 -3.41
N GLU A 82 9.06 -0.24 -4.44
CA GLU A 82 8.43 -1.56 -4.48
C GLU A 82 9.22 -2.60 -3.68
N LEU A 83 8.53 -3.68 -3.26
CA LEU A 83 9.16 -4.79 -2.56
C LEU A 83 9.96 -5.67 -3.54
N LYS A 84 10.99 -6.34 -3.04
CA LYS A 84 11.91 -7.13 -3.87
C LYS A 84 11.98 -8.56 -3.32
N PRO A 85 12.14 -9.56 -4.19
CA PRO A 85 12.38 -10.94 -3.75
C PRO A 85 13.56 -11.01 -2.79
N LYS A 86 13.55 -12.03 -1.92
CA LYS A 86 14.66 -12.36 -0.98
C LYS A 86 14.95 -11.32 0.11
N LYS A 87 14.35 -10.12 0.08
CA LYS A 87 14.42 -9.15 1.19
C LYS A 87 13.32 -9.45 2.20
N THR A 88 13.68 -9.53 3.48
CA THR A 88 12.79 -9.97 4.55
C THR A 88 12.25 -8.83 5.42
N THR A 89 12.95 -7.71 5.50
CA THR A 89 12.55 -6.60 6.37
C THR A 89 12.57 -5.26 5.64
N TYR A 90 11.53 -4.48 5.86
CA TYR A 90 11.42 -3.10 5.41
C TYR A 90 10.98 -2.21 6.56
N LYS A 91 11.54 -0.99 6.63
CA LYS A 91 11.16 0.02 7.61
C LYS A 91 11.02 1.36 6.89
N PHE A 92 9.87 2.00 7.07
CA PHE A 92 9.54 3.28 6.46
C PHE A 92 8.83 4.18 7.48
N SER A 93 8.89 5.49 7.25
CA SER A 93 8.21 6.50 8.06
C SER A 93 7.38 7.38 7.13
N ASP A 94 6.05 7.29 7.22
CA ASP A 94 5.12 8.09 6.42
C ASP A 94 4.52 9.22 7.29
N PRO A 95 4.84 10.50 7.00
CA PRO A 95 4.30 11.63 7.76
C PRO A 95 2.82 11.95 7.43
N ASP A 96 2.27 11.30 6.41
CA ASP A 96 1.00 11.67 5.77
C ASP A 96 -0.06 10.58 5.85
N LEU A 97 0.34 9.36 6.23
CA LEU A 97 -0.55 8.22 6.39
C LEU A 97 -1.18 8.22 7.79
N PRO A 98 -2.47 8.58 7.96
CA PRO A 98 -3.08 8.59 9.27
C PRO A 98 -3.43 7.16 9.72
N LEU A 99 -3.22 6.87 11.00
CA LEU A 99 -3.67 5.59 11.59
C LEU A 99 -5.20 5.55 11.77
N THR A 100 -5.79 6.66 12.19
CA THR A 100 -7.21 6.78 12.57
C THR A 100 -7.92 7.93 11.85
N GLY A 101 -9.24 8.03 12.04
CA GLY A 101 -10.09 9.03 11.41
C GLY A 101 -10.61 8.60 10.04
N LYS A 102 -11.27 9.51 9.31
CA LYS A 102 -11.96 9.20 8.03
C LYS A 102 -11.04 8.54 7.00
N ASN A 103 -9.79 8.99 6.92
CA ASN A 103 -8.79 8.46 6.00
C ASN A 103 -7.81 7.50 6.68
N GLY A 104 -8.08 7.13 7.95
CA GLY A 104 -7.25 6.23 8.73
C GLY A 104 -7.10 4.86 8.08
N ILE A 105 -5.95 4.23 8.27
CA ILE A 105 -5.65 2.91 7.70
C ILE A 105 -6.09 1.74 8.57
N ILE A 106 -6.34 1.94 9.87
CA ILE A 106 -6.88 0.90 10.75
C ILE A 106 -8.28 0.49 10.27
N GLY A 107 -8.53 -0.82 10.15
CA GLY A 107 -9.75 -1.40 9.61
C GLY A 107 -9.75 -1.56 8.08
N ARG A 108 -8.65 -1.19 7.43
CA ARG A 108 -8.42 -1.42 5.98
C ARG A 108 -7.47 -2.59 5.76
N SER A 109 -6.89 -2.69 4.58
CA SER A 109 -5.96 -3.76 4.24
C SER A 109 -4.72 -3.25 3.52
N ILE A 110 -3.65 -4.04 3.60
CA ILE A 110 -2.48 -3.94 2.72
C ILE A 110 -2.59 -5.04 1.67
N VAL A 111 -2.23 -4.74 0.43
CA VAL A 111 -2.16 -5.70 -0.68
C VAL A 111 -0.79 -5.60 -1.33
N ILE A 112 -0.22 -6.76 -1.67
CA ILE A 112 1.00 -6.87 -2.47
C ILE A 112 0.62 -7.45 -3.84
N HIS A 113 1.21 -6.91 -4.90
CA HIS A 113 0.90 -7.25 -6.28
C HIS A 113 2.11 -7.78 -7.03
N LEU A 114 1.86 -8.52 -8.11
CA LEU A 114 2.80 -8.70 -9.22
C LEU A 114 2.86 -7.43 -10.07
N ALA A 115 3.89 -7.32 -10.92
CA ALA A 115 4.04 -6.22 -11.88
C ALA A 115 2.84 -6.08 -12.84
N ASN A 116 2.12 -7.16 -13.14
CA ASN A 116 0.88 -7.14 -13.92
C ASN A 116 -0.39 -6.81 -13.11
N SER A 117 -0.25 -6.24 -11.91
CA SER A 117 -1.32 -5.86 -10.97
C SER A 117 -2.06 -7.01 -10.28
N THR A 118 -1.72 -8.28 -10.56
CA THR A 118 -2.31 -9.44 -9.87
C THR A 118 -2.02 -9.35 -8.36
N ARG A 119 -3.06 -9.48 -7.52
CA ARG A 119 -2.92 -9.49 -6.05
C ARG A 119 -2.38 -10.84 -5.61
N ILE A 120 -1.22 -10.87 -4.95
CA ILE A 120 -0.58 -12.13 -4.49
C ILE A 120 -0.87 -12.44 -3.03
N THR A 121 -1.02 -11.40 -2.20
CA THR A 121 -1.36 -11.54 -0.79
C THR A 121 -1.92 -10.24 -0.26
N CYS A 122 -2.68 -10.34 0.81
CA CYS A 122 -3.31 -9.23 1.49
C CYS A 122 -3.51 -9.54 2.97
N ALA A 123 -3.60 -8.48 3.78
CA ALA A 123 -3.85 -8.61 5.21
C ALA A 123 -4.61 -7.41 5.75
N ASN A 124 -5.41 -7.61 6.81
CA ASN A 124 -6.09 -6.54 7.51
C ASN A 124 -5.13 -5.75 8.40
N ILE A 125 -5.31 -4.43 8.44
CA ILE A 125 -4.58 -3.52 9.31
C ILE A 125 -5.41 -3.35 10.59
N THR A 126 -4.88 -3.82 11.71
CA THR A 126 -5.56 -3.80 13.02
C THR A 126 -4.79 -2.95 14.02
N ALA A 127 -5.49 -2.41 15.02
CA ALA A 127 -4.85 -1.80 16.18
C ALA A 127 -4.34 -2.91 17.11
N ILE A 128 -3.18 -2.69 17.72
CA ILE A 128 -2.58 -3.55 18.76
C ILE A 128 -2.80 -2.87 20.12
#